data_AF-A0A7X8VKB3-F1
#
_entry.id   AF-A0A7X8VKB3-F1
#
_cell.length_a   1.000
_cell.length_b   1.000
_cell.length_c   1.000
_cell.angle_alpha   90.00
_cell.angle_beta   90.00
_cell.angle_gamma   90.00
#
_symmetry.space_group_name_H-M   'P 1'
#
loop_
_entity.id
_entity.type
_entity.pdbx_description
1 polymer ?
#
loop_
_entity_poly.entity_id
_entity_poly.type
_entity_poly.pdbx_seq_one_letter_code
_entity_poly.pdbx_strand_id
1 'polypeptide(L)'
;MTNPNVRHFLADDDLTPAEQAEVLALAAELKQAPLSKRPLEGPLSVAVLFDKTSTRTRFSFDAGIAHLGGHAIVVDSGSSQMGKGETLQDTGAVLSRFVEA
;
A
#
# COMPACT_ATOMS: atom_id res chain seq x y z
N MET A 1 -4.21 -5.68 -16.05
CA MET A 1 -4.33 -7.15 -16.07
C MET A 1 -4.01 -7.61 -14.66
N THR A 2 -4.97 -8.16 -13.91
CA THR A 2 -4.73 -8.64 -12.54
C THR A 2 -3.75 -9.81 -12.59
N ASN A 3 -2.56 -9.65 -12.02
CA ASN A 3 -1.57 -10.71 -11.95
C ASN A 3 -2.12 -11.82 -11.01
N PRO A 4 -2.41 -13.03 -11.50
CA PRO A 4 -3.10 -14.07 -10.71
C PRO A 4 -2.30 -14.61 -9.52
N ASN A 5 -1.07 -14.14 -9.32
CA ASN A 5 -0.18 -14.50 -8.20
C ASN A 5 -0.06 -13.41 -7.11
N VAL A 6 -0.85 -12.33 -7.15
CA VAL A 6 -0.81 -11.31 -6.10
C VAL A 6 -1.47 -11.84 -4.84
N ARG A 7 -0.69 -11.99 -3.76
CA ARG A 7 -1.19 -12.32 -2.42
C ARG A 7 -1.55 -11.02 -1.70
N HIS A 8 -2.83 -10.84 -1.39
CA HIS A 8 -3.29 -9.74 -0.54
C HIS A 8 -2.99 -10.05 0.94
N PHE A 9 -2.66 -9.02 1.71
CA PHE A 9 -2.46 -9.09 3.16
C PHE A 9 -3.53 -8.22 3.83
N LEU A 10 -4.59 -8.86 4.32
CA LEU A 10 -5.81 -8.22 4.84
C LEU A 10 -5.92 -8.35 6.35
N ALA A 11 -5.37 -9.42 6.92
CA ALA A 11 -5.31 -9.68 8.35
C ALA A 11 -3.91 -10.19 8.74
N ASP A 12 -3.51 -9.97 9.99
CA ASP A 12 -2.21 -10.39 10.50
C ASP A 12 -2.01 -11.91 10.49
N ASP A 13 -3.10 -12.67 10.63
CA ASP A 13 -3.13 -14.13 10.56
C ASP A 13 -3.24 -14.70 9.12
N ASP A 14 -3.23 -13.85 8.09
CA ASP A 14 -2.98 -14.28 6.70
C ASP A 14 -1.54 -14.79 6.51
N LEU A 15 -0.64 -14.46 7.44
CA LEU A 15 0.75 -14.91 7.48
C LEU A 15 0.93 -15.96 8.58
N THR A 16 1.65 -17.03 8.26
CA THR A 16 2.10 -17.98 9.28
C THR A 16 3.10 -17.32 10.23
N PRO A 17 3.32 -17.88 11.44
CA PRO A 17 4.32 -17.33 12.37
C PRO A 17 5.74 -17.20 11.77
N ALA A 18 6.11 -18.11 10.86
CA ALA A 18 7.39 -18.03 10.16
C ALA A 18 7.43 -16.84 9.18
N GLU A 19 6.39 -16.64 8.39
CA GLU A 19 6.27 -15.52 7.46
C GLU A 19 6.21 -14.16 8.19
N GLN A 20 5.53 -14.09 9.33
CA GLN A 20 5.54 -12.90 10.18
C GLN A 20 6.96 -12.56 10.67
N ALA A 21 7.74 -13.57 11.08
CA ALA A 21 9.13 -13.38 11.49
C ALA A 21 10.00 -12.85 10.33
N GLU A 22 9.78 -13.32 9.10
CA GLU A 22 10.46 -12.80 7.90
C GLU A 22 10.11 -11.33 7.64
N VAL A 23 8.84 -10.94 7.76
CA VAL A 23 8.40 -9.53 7.62
C VAL A 23 9.09 -8.64 8.65
N LEU A 24 9.16 -9.07 9.91
CA LEU A 24 9.80 -8.30 10.98
C LEU A 24 11.32 -8.20 10.79
N ALA A 25 11.97 -9.27 10.33
CA ALA A 25 13.39 -9.26 9.98
C ALA A 25 13.68 -8.27 8.84
N LEU A 26 12.85 -8.30 7.79
CA LEU A 26 12.94 -7.36 6.67
C LEU A 26 12.74 -5.91 7.14
N ALA A 27 11.77 -5.66 8.02
CA ALA A 27 11.54 -4.34 8.59
C ALA A 27 12.76 -3.85 9.39
N ALA A 28 13.44 -4.73 10.13
CA ALA A 28 14.65 -4.41 10.85
C ALA A 28 15.82 -4.06 9.91
N GLU A 29 16.01 -4.82 8.82
CA GLU A 29 17.00 -4.50 7.77
C GLU A 29 16.75 -3.13 7.16
N LEU A 30 15.51 -2.88 6.70
CA LEU A 30 15.14 -1.61 6.08
C LEU A 30 15.23 -0.45 7.06
N LYS A 31 14.99 -0.67 8.35
CA LYS A 31 15.19 0.38 9.35
C LYS A 31 16.66 0.82 9.47
N GLN A 32 17.61 -0.10 9.29
CA GLN A 32 19.05 0.23 9.32
C GLN A 32 19.53 0.85 8.00
N ALA A 33 18.95 0.43 6.87
CA ALA A 33 19.28 0.95 5.55
C ALA A 33 18.01 1.21 4.71
N PRO A 34 17.30 2.33 4.93
CA PRO A 34 15.96 2.59 4.38
C PRO A 34 15.84 2.57 2.86
N LEU A 35 16.93 2.85 2.14
CA LEU A 35 16.94 2.91 0.68
C LEU A 35 17.64 1.69 0.04
N SER A 36 17.96 0.67 0.83
CA SER A 36 18.70 -0.52 0.37
C SER A 36 17.88 -1.44 -0.54
N LYS A 37 16.55 -1.36 -0.49
CA LYS A 37 15.64 -2.09 -1.38
C LYS A 37 14.61 -1.11 -1.93
N ARG A 38 14.56 -1.00 -3.26
CA ARG A 38 13.67 -0.08 -3.98
C ARG A 38 12.79 -0.82 -4.99
N PRO A 39 11.91 -1.72 -4.53
CA PRO A 39 11.10 -2.56 -5.43
C PRO A 39 10.07 -1.76 -6.25
N LEU A 40 9.76 -0.53 -5.84
CA LEU A 40 8.85 0.37 -6.54
C LEU A 40 9.60 1.40 -7.40
N GLU A 41 10.90 1.19 -7.66
CA GLU A 41 11.70 2.10 -8.45
C GLU A 41 11.15 2.27 -9.87
N GLY A 42 10.95 3.53 -10.26
CA GLY A 42 10.26 3.93 -11.49
C GLY A 42 9.06 4.81 -11.17
N PRO A 43 8.26 5.23 -12.17
CA PRO A 43 7.03 5.98 -11.93
C PRO A 43 5.89 5.07 -11.40
N LEU A 44 6.22 4.10 -10.54
CA LEU A 44 5.26 3.17 -9.96
C LEU A 44 4.53 3.84 -8.80
N SER A 45 3.22 3.71 -8.80
CA SER A 45 2.35 4.37 -7.83
C SER A 45 1.63 3.36 -6.94
N VAL A 46 1.36 3.74 -5.70
CA VAL A 46 0.59 2.97 -4.72
C VAL A 46 -0.59 3.82 -4.25
N ALA A 47 -1.80 3.28 -4.32
CA ALA A 47 -2.99 3.93 -3.79
C ALA A 47 -3.06 3.74 -2.27
N VAL A 48 -3.29 4.83 -1.53
CA VAL A 48 -3.46 4.78 -0.08
C VAL A 48 -4.82 5.37 0.27
N LEU A 49 -5.79 4.49 0.58
CA LEU A 49 -7.17 4.86 0.87
C LEU A 49 -7.40 4.92 2.38
N PHE A 50 -7.83 6.07 2.89
CA PHE A 50 -8.18 6.24 4.31
C PHE A 50 -9.67 6.50 4.48
N ASP A 51 -10.34 5.64 5.25
CA ASP A 51 -11.74 5.86 5.65
C ASP A 51 -11.90 6.75 6.88
N LYS A 52 -10.89 6.73 7.75
CA LYS A 52 -10.80 7.59 8.93
C LYS A 52 -9.49 8.34 8.90
N THR A 53 -9.54 9.61 9.28
CA THR A 53 -8.34 10.45 9.37
C THR A 53 -7.35 9.87 10.36
N SER A 54 -6.15 9.53 9.89
CA SER A 54 -5.02 9.10 10.72
C SER A 54 -3.72 9.74 10.25
N THR A 55 -3.23 10.74 10.99
CA THR A 55 -1.99 11.44 10.64
C THR A 55 -0.79 10.50 10.64
N ARG A 56 -0.62 9.69 11.69
CA ARG A 56 0.55 8.81 11.80
C ARG A 56 0.59 7.77 10.68
N THR A 57 -0.55 7.14 10.39
CA THR A 57 -0.63 6.12 9.35
C THR A 57 -0.40 6.74 7.97
N ARG A 58 -1.00 7.89 7.68
CA ARG A 58 -0.78 8.59 6.40
C ARG A 58 0.70 8.91 6.16
N PHE A 59 1.33 9.56 7.13
CA PHE A 59 2.74 9.94 7.01
C PHE A 59 3.66 8.73 6.91
N SER A 60 3.38 7.63 7.62
CA SER A 60 4.20 6.42 7.52
C SER A 60 4.10 5.74 6.16
N PHE A 61 2.91 5.69 5.56
CA PHE A 61 2.72 5.11 4.23
C PHE A 61 3.38 5.97 3.15
N ASP A 62 3.17 7.30 3.19
CA ASP A 62 3.77 8.23 2.23
C ASP A 62 5.31 8.14 2.24
N ALA A 63 5.93 8.25 3.42
CA ALA A 63 7.38 8.12 3.56
C ALA A 63 7.89 6.71 3.21
N GLY A 64 7.17 5.66 3.61
CA GLY A 64 7.53 4.27 3.33
C GLY A 64 7.55 3.95 1.85
N ILE A 65 6.51 4.36 1.11
CA ILE A 65 6.40 4.17 -0.34
C ILE A 65 7.52 4.94 -1.06
N ALA A 66 7.80 6.18 -0.64
CA ALA A 66 8.90 6.96 -1.19
C ALA A 66 10.27 6.31 -0.96
N HIS A 67 10.52 5.72 0.23
CA HIS A 67 11.76 4.98 0.51
C HIS A 67 11.92 3.75 -0.40
N LEU A 68 10.82 3.08 -0.73
CA LEU A 68 10.80 1.96 -1.68
C LEU A 68 10.93 2.39 -3.15
N GLY A 69 11.03 3.70 -3.42
CA GLY A 69 11.26 4.27 -4.75
C GLY A 69 10.01 4.64 -5.54
N GLY A 70 8.81 4.50 -4.95
CA GLY A 70 7.52 4.75 -5.60
C GLY A 70 6.86 6.06 -5.19
N HIS A 71 5.64 6.28 -5.68
CA HIS A 71 4.82 7.46 -5.40
C HIS A 71 3.48 7.09 -4.74
N ALA A 72 3.16 7.69 -3.59
CA ALA A 72 1.87 7.47 -2.92
C ALA A 72 0.76 8.38 -3.50
N ILE A 73 -0.36 7.79 -3.90
CA ILE A 73 -1.58 8.51 -4.26
C ILE A 73 -2.56 8.37 -3.09
N VAL A 74 -2.55 9.35 -2.18
CA VAL A 74 -3.36 9.32 -0.95
C VAL A 74 -4.76 9.88 -1.21
N VAL A 75 -5.79 9.10 -0.92
CA VAL A 75 -7.20 9.49 -1.07
C VAL A 75 -7.90 9.38 0.28
N ASP A 76 -8.44 10.50 0.76
CA ASP A 76 -9.28 10.53 1.96
C ASP A 76 -10.74 10.29 1.53
N SER A 77 -11.31 9.11 1.83
CA SER A 77 -12.65 8.70 1.37
C SER A 77 -13.76 9.61 1.92
N GLY A 78 -13.55 10.24 3.08
CA GLY A 78 -14.47 11.23 3.65
C GLY A 78 -14.61 12.51 2.83
N SER A 79 -13.66 12.77 1.93
CA SER A 79 -13.66 13.93 1.00
C SER A 79 -13.82 13.53 -0.47
N SER A 80 -13.55 12.26 -0.79
CA SER A 80 -13.68 11.71 -2.13
C SER A 80 -15.12 11.29 -2.40
N GLN A 81 -15.58 11.42 -3.65
CA GLN A 81 -16.90 10.96 -4.09
C GLN A 81 -17.07 9.42 -4.06
N MET A 82 -16.12 8.69 -3.49
CA MET A 82 -16.03 7.22 -3.32
C MET A 82 -17.19 6.55 -2.56
N GLY A 83 -18.28 7.27 -2.27
CA GLY A 83 -19.52 6.71 -1.73
C GLY A 83 -20.80 7.34 -2.30
N LYS A 84 -20.71 8.25 -3.27
CA LYS A 84 -21.86 8.99 -3.83
C LYS A 84 -22.12 8.64 -5.30
N GLY A 85 -22.14 7.35 -5.63
CA GLY A 85 -22.60 6.86 -6.93
C GLY A 85 -21.78 5.74 -7.56
N GLU A 86 -20.61 5.42 -7.01
CA GLU A 86 -19.73 4.34 -7.49
C GLU A 86 -19.58 3.26 -6.42
N THR A 87 -19.60 1.98 -6.83
CA THR A 87 -19.44 0.87 -5.88
C THR A 87 -17.96 0.72 -5.48
N LEU A 88 -17.70 0.09 -4.33
CA LEU A 88 -16.31 -0.23 -3.93
C LEU A 88 -15.61 -1.13 -4.96
N GLN A 89 -16.37 -2.02 -5.61
CA GLN A 89 -15.87 -2.88 -6.67
C GLN A 89 -15.43 -2.08 -7.90
N ASP A 90 -16.25 -1.13 -8.35
CA ASP A 90 -15.92 -0.26 -9.48
C ASP A 90 -14.71 0.62 -9.15
N THR A 91 -14.69 1.20 -7.95
CA THR A 91 -13.56 1.99 -7.45
C THR A 91 -12.27 1.17 -7.48
N GLY A 92 -12.28 -0.06 -6.95
CA GLY A 92 -11.12 -0.95 -6.97
C GLY A 92 -10.68 -1.32 -8.39
N ALA A 93 -11.65 -1.57 -9.29
CA ALA A 93 -11.37 -1.88 -10.69
C ALA A 93 -10.71 -0.70 -11.42
N VAL A 94 -11.15 0.54 -11.14
CA VAL A 94 -10.53 1.76 -11.68
C VAL A 94 -9.12 1.92 -11.13
N LEU A 95 -8.93 1.88 -9.81
CA LEU A 95 -7.62 2.07 -9.17
C LEU A 95 -6.59 1.06 -9.68
N SER A 96 -6.94 -0.22 -9.80
CA SER A 96 -6.04 -1.29 -10.26
C SER A 96 -5.45 -1.10 -11.67
N ARG A 97 -5.93 -0.10 -12.43
CA ARG A 97 -5.38 0.27 -13.75
C ARG A 97 -4.29 1.34 -13.67
N PHE A 98 -4.16 2.04 -12.55
CA PHE A 98 -3.28 3.18 -12.37
C PHE A 98 -2.18 2.95 -11.33
N VAL A 99 -2.35 1.98 -10.43
CA VAL A 99 -1.42 1.69 -9.33
C VAL A 99 -0.98 0.24 -9.33
N GLU A 100 0.20 0.00 -8.74
CA GLU A 100 0.78 -1.34 -8.54
C GLU A 100 0.26 -2.02 -7.27
N ALA A 101 -0.19 -1.22 -6.29
CA ALA A 101 -0.76 -1.67 -5.02
C ALA A 101 -1.80 -0.66 -4.51
#